data_AF-A9UL62-F1
#
_entry.id   AF-A9UL62-F1
#
_cell.length_a   1.000
_cell.length_b   1.000
_cell.length_c   1.000
_cell.angle_alpha   90.00
_cell.angle_beta   90.00
_cell.angle_gamma   90.00
#
_symmetry.space_group_name_H-M   'P 1'
#
loop_
_entity.id
_entity.type
_entity.pdbx_description
1 polymer ?
#
loop_
_entity_poly.entity_id
_entity_poly.type
_entity_poly.pdbx_seq_one_letter_code
_entity_poly.pdbx_strand_id
1 'polypeptide(L)'
;MSQTPEARARDNQTRQIQESVNNVEKHFGELCQIFAGYVRKTARLRDKADLLVREVNTYADTETPTLKHGLKNFADELAKLQDYRQAEVERLESRVVEPLKSYGGIIKLKREDLKVTLTARNREAKQMAQLEKTRQRNPSDRQIISQVEIFLRK
;
A
#
# COMPACT_ATOMS: atom_id res chain seq x y z
N MET A 1 26.60 -11.35 31.37
CA MET A 1 26.27 -11.30 29.92
C MET A 1 25.06 -12.17 29.64
N SER A 2 23.89 -11.55 29.55
CA SER A 2 22.68 -12.16 28.97
C SER A 2 21.63 -11.05 28.91
N GLN A 3 21.23 -10.61 27.72
CA GLN A 3 19.95 -9.91 27.58
C GLN A 3 18.87 -10.75 28.26
N THR A 4 18.02 -10.12 29.06
CA THR A 4 16.91 -10.84 29.71
C THR A 4 16.07 -11.54 28.63
N PRO A 5 15.52 -12.74 28.89
CA PRO A 5 14.70 -13.47 27.93
C PRO A 5 13.58 -12.61 27.32
N GLU A 6 13.01 -11.70 28.12
CA GLU A 6 12.01 -10.71 27.70
C GLU A 6 12.54 -9.70 26.67
N ALA A 7 13.77 -9.20 26.83
CA ALA A 7 14.36 -8.27 25.88
C ALA A 7 14.60 -8.94 24.51
N ARG A 8 15.06 -10.21 24.51
CA ARG A 8 15.23 -10.99 23.27
C ARG A 8 13.89 -11.30 22.59
N ALA A 9 12.86 -11.62 23.36
CA ALA A 9 11.52 -11.89 22.84
C ALA A 9 10.92 -10.64 22.16
N ARG A 10 11.03 -9.47 22.80
CA ARG A 10 10.59 -8.17 22.23
C ARG A 10 11.38 -7.78 20.97
N ASP A 11 12.68 -8.07 20.93
CA ASP A 11 13.53 -7.82 19.76
C ASP A 11 13.12 -8.68 18.56
N ASN A 12 12.88 -9.97 18.77
CA ASN A 12 12.36 -10.85 17.74
C ASN A 12 10.98 -10.41 17.25
N GLN A 13 10.08 -10.03 18.16
CA GLN A 13 8.75 -9.54 17.80
C GLN A 13 8.83 -8.27 16.93
N THR A 14 9.69 -7.32 17.29
CA THR A 14 9.86 -6.07 16.53
C THR A 14 10.40 -6.35 15.13
N ARG A 15 11.35 -7.28 15.01
CA ARG A 15 11.89 -7.72 13.72
C ARG A 15 10.81 -8.38 12.85
N GLN A 16 10.01 -9.28 13.42
CA GLN A 16 8.90 -9.92 12.71
C GLN A 16 7.88 -8.90 12.21
N ILE A 17 7.55 -7.89 13.03
CA ILE A 17 6.64 -6.81 12.63
C ILE A 17 7.25 -6.01 11.46
N GLN A 18 8.55 -5.66 11.53
CA GLN A 18 9.23 -4.94 10.45
C GLN A 18 9.24 -5.73 9.14
N GLU A 19 9.53 -7.02 9.19
CA GLU A 19 9.54 -7.92 8.03
C GLU A 19 8.12 -8.02 7.43
N SER A 20 7.10 -8.17 8.29
CA SER A 20 5.70 -8.20 7.86
C SER A 20 5.26 -6.92 7.16
N VAL A 21 5.54 -5.75 7.75
CA VAL A 21 5.22 -4.44 7.15
C VAL A 21 5.90 -4.28 5.79
N ASN A 22 7.19 -4.62 5.68
CA ASN A 22 7.92 -4.53 4.41
C ASN A 22 7.35 -5.48 3.35
N ASN A 23 6.98 -6.70 3.76
CA ASN A 23 6.42 -7.69 2.85
C ASN A 23 5.05 -7.26 2.31
N VAL A 24 4.16 -6.78 3.19
CA VAL A 24 2.84 -6.26 2.81
C VAL A 24 2.99 -5.08 1.87
N GLU A 25 3.88 -4.13 2.17
CA GLU A 25 4.11 -2.96 1.32
C GLU A 25 4.57 -3.31 -0.08
N LYS A 26 5.54 -4.22 -0.19
CA LYS A 26 6.03 -4.67 -1.49
C LYS A 26 4.90 -5.28 -2.30
N HIS A 27 4.22 -6.27 -1.74
CA HIS A 27 3.21 -7.02 -2.49
C HIS A 27 1.95 -6.19 -2.78
N PHE A 28 1.52 -5.34 -1.85
CA PHE A 28 0.37 -4.46 -2.11
C PHE A 28 0.71 -3.40 -3.15
N GLY A 29 1.93 -2.87 -3.15
CA GLY A 29 2.43 -1.99 -4.20
C GLY A 29 2.42 -2.66 -5.57
N GLU A 30 2.97 -3.87 -5.67
CA GLU A 30 2.98 -4.68 -6.91
C GLU A 30 1.57 -4.97 -7.41
N LEU A 31 0.68 -5.46 -6.53
CA LEU A 31 -0.71 -5.75 -6.86
C LEU A 31 -1.44 -4.48 -7.33
N CYS A 32 -1.27 -3.35 -6.63
CA CYS A 32 -1.89 -2.09 -7.02
C CYS A 32 -1.47 -1.67 -8.44
N GLN A 33 -0.19 -1.84 -8.81
CA GLN A 33 0.27 -1.54 -10.17
C GLN A 33 -0.32 -2.48 -11.21
N ILE A 34 -0.42 -3.78 -10.90
CA ILE A 34 -1.01 -4.78 -11.79
C ILE A 34 -2.50 -4.46 -12.03
N PHE A 35 -3.27 -4.23 -10.97
CA PHE A 35 -4.69 -3.90 -11.08
C PHE A 35 -4.92 -2.57 -11.81
N ALA A 36 -4.17 -1.51 -11.48
CA ALA A 36 -4.25 -0.25 -12.23
C ALA A 36 -3.86 -0.42 -13.71
N GLY A 37 -2.92 -1.33 -14.02
CA GLY A 37 -2.61 -1.73 -15.38
C GLY A 37 -3.78 -2.41 -16.09
N TYR A 38 -4.47 -3.32 -15.41
CA TYR A 38 -5.65 -4.01 -15.91
C TYR A 38 -6.80 -3.02 -16.22
N VAL A 39 -7.14 -2.13 -15.28
CA VAL A 39 -8.19 -1.10 -15.48
C VAL A 39 -7.89 -0.22 -16.69
N ARG A 40 -6.64 0.25 -16.83
CA ARG A 40 -6.21 1.05 -18.00
C ARG A 40 -6.35 0.28 -19.31
N LYS A 41 -6.07 -1.04 -19.33
CA LYS A 41 -6.27 -1.87 -20.53
C LYS A 41 -7.76 -2.00 -20.86
N THR A 42 -8.62 -2.20 -19.87
CA THR A 42 -10.08 -2.27 -20.05
C THR A 42 -10.65 -0.96 -20.59
N ALA A 43 -10.20 0.18 -20.06
CA ALA A 43 -10.59 1.51 -20.54
C ALA A 43 -10.14 1.75 -21.98
N ARG A 44 -8.90 1.37 -22.33
CA ARG A 44 -8.40 1.47 -23.72
C ARG A 44 -9.18 0.60 -24.69
N LEU A 45 -9.65 -0.57 -24.26
CA LEU A 45 -10.49 -1.42 -25.09
C LEU A 45 -11.85 -0.76 -25.37
N ARG A 46 -12.43 -0.09 -24.37
CA ARG A 46 -13.62 0.76 -24.55
C ARG A 46 -13.34 1.89 -25.57
N ASP A 47 -12.23 2.60 -25.43
CA ASP A 47 -11.86 3.68 -26.37
C ASP A 47 -11.73 3.16 -27.82
N LYS A 48 -11.23 1.94 -27.99
CA LYS A 48 -11.14 1.29 -29.31
C LYS A 48 -12.51 0.92 -29.87
N ALA A 49 -13.44 0.47 -29.04
CA ALA A 49 -14.79 0.20 -29.48
C ALA A 49 -15.54 1.50 -29.86
N ASP A 50 -15.31 2.61 -29.15
CA ASP A 50 -15.87 3.92 -29.54
C ASP A 50 -15.36 4.39 -30.92
N LEU A 51 -14.12 4.06 -31.28
CA LEU A 51 -13.61 4.28 -32.64
C LEU A 51 -14.36 3.41 -33.65
N LEU A 52 -14.57 2.12 -33.36
CA LEU A 52 -15.32 1.22 -34.24
C LEU A 52 -16.75 1.72 -34.47
N VAL A 53 -17.45 2.14 -33.42
CA VAL A 53 -18.80 2.72 -33.51
C VAL A 53 -18.81 3.94 -34.45
N ARG A 54 -17.78 4.81 -34.36
CA ARG A 54 -17.67 5.98 -35.24
C ARG A 54 -17.39 5.62 -36.70
N GLU A 55 -16.49 4.68 -36.95
CA GLU A 55 -16.19 4.22 -38.31
C GLU A 55 -17.41 3.57 -38.97
N VAL A 56 -18.13 2.72 -38.24
CA VAL A 56 -19.38 2.11 -38.74
C VAL A 56 -20.41 3.18 -39.06
N ASN A 57 -20.60 4.16 -38.19
CA ASN A 57 -21.54 5.26 -38.43
C ASN A 57 -21.15 6.10 -39.66
N THR A 58 -19.85 6.37 -39.83
CA THR A 58 -19.32 7.12 -40.98
C THR A 58 -19.59 6.38 -42.28
N TYR A 59 -19.31 5.07 -42.32
CA TYR A 59 -19.63 4.23 -43.48
C TYR A 59 -21.14 4.11 -43.72
N ALA A 60 -21.95 3.99 -42.66
CA ALA A 60 -23.40 3.94 -42.79
C ALA A 60 -23.97 5.16 -43.52
N ASP A 61 -23.35 6.33 -43.36
CA ASP A 61 -23.79 7.55 -44.02
C ASP A 61 -23.51 7.58 -45.53
N THR A 62 -22.65 6.69 -46.06
CA THR A 62 -22.38 6.54 -47.51
C THR A 62 -23.27 5.51 -48.20
N GLU A 63 -24.06 4.76 -47.44
CA GLU A 63 -24.82 3.61 -47.93
C GLU A 63 -26.29 3.91 -48.26
N THR A 64 -26.93 2.96 -48.96
CA THR A 64 -28.36 3.00 -49.24
C THR A 64 -29.20 3.08 -47.96
N PRO A 65 -30.41 3.67 -47.98
CA PRO A 65 -31.20 3.89 -46.75
C PRO A 65 -31.41 2.64 -45.88
N THR A 66 -31.67 1.48 -46.51
CA THR A 66 -31.88 0.23 -45.79
C THR A 66 -30.60 -0.25 -45.10
N LEU A 67 -29.46 -0.24 -45.80
CA LEU A 67 -28.18 -0.66 -45.23
C LEU A 67 -27.68 0.32 -44.18
N LYS A 68 -27.83 1.63 -44.43
CA LYS A 68 -27.58 2.69 -43.46
C LYS A 68 -28.30 2.45 -42.14
N HIS A 69 -29.60 2.16 -42.19
CA HIS A 69 -30.39 1.87 -41.00
C HIS A 69 -29.85 0.63 -40.25
N GLY A 70 -29.55 -0.45 -40.97
CA GLY A 70 -28.97 -1.66 -40.36
C GLY A 70 -27.61 -1.41 -39.69
N LEU A 71 -26.73 -0.65 -40.32
CA LEU A 71 -25.40 -0.31 -39.79
C LEU A 71 -25.49 0.60 -38.57
N LYS A 72 -26.41 1.59 -38.56
CA LYS A 72 -26.64 2.44 -37.38
C LYS A 72 -27.16 1.63 -36.19
N ASN A 73 -28.13 0.75 -36.41
CA ASN A 73 -28.61 -0.14 -35.35
C ASN A 73 -27.50 -1.05 -34.81
N PHE A 74 -26.64 -1.59 -35.68
CA PHE A 74 -25.48 -2.37 -35.28
C PHE A 74 -24.47 -1.56 -34.44
N ALA A 75 -24.18 -0.32 -34.85
CA ALA A 75 -23.30 0.58 -34.13
C ALA A 75 -23.87 0.95 -32.75
N ASP A 76 -25.18 1.18 -32.66
CA ASP A 76 -25.86 1.50 -31.40
C ASP A 76 -25.81 0.33 -30.40
N GLU A 77 -25.98 -0.92 -30.86
CA GLU A 77 -25.83 -2.09 -29.99
C GLU A 77 -24.38 -2.24 -29.48
N LEU A 78 -23.38 -1.97 -30.32
CA LEU A 78 -21.97 -1.95 -29.89
C LEU A 78 -21.69 -0.82 -28.89
N ALA A 79 -22.31 0.34 -29.06
CA ALA A 79 -22.18 1.48 -28.15
C ALA A 79 -22.74 1.15 -26.75
N LYS A 80 -23.94 0.53 -26.67
CA LYS A 80 -24.52 0.06 -25.41
C LYS A 80 -23.61 -0.94 -24.70
N LEU A 81 -22.92 -1.81 -25.44
CA LEU A 81 -21.93 -2.71 -24.86
C LEU A 81 -20.76 -1.95 -24.20
N GLN A 82 -20.38 -0.79 -24.74
CA GLN A 82 -19.33 0.05 -24.16
C GLN A 82 -19.78 0.81 -22.92
N ASP A 83 -21.07 1.14 -22.78
CA ASP A 83 -21.60 1.70 -21.53
C ASP A 83 -21.40 0.72 -20.35
N TYR A 84 -21.65 -0.58 -20.58
CA TYR A 84 -21.34 -1.61 -19.58
C TYR A 84 -19.84 -1.68 -19.27
N ARG A 85 -18.99 -1.53 -20.29
CA ARG A 85 -17.53 -1.53 -20.11
C ARG A 85 -17.05 -0.30 -19.35
N GLN A 86 -17.66 0.87 -19.56
CA GLN A 86 -17.38 2.07 -18.78
C GLN A 86 -17.77 1.87 -17.32
N ALA A 87 -18.95 1.29 -17.04
CA ALA A 87 -19.36 0.94 -15.69
C ALA A 87 -18.41 -0.09 -15.04
N GLU A 88 -17.91 -1.06 -15.81
CA GLU A 88 -16.87 -2.01 -15.36
C GLU A 88 -15.59 -1.27 -14.95
N VAL A 89 -15.10 -0.35 -15.77
CA VAL A 89 -13.90 0.45 -15.49
C VAL A 89 -14.05 1.26 -14.20
N GLU A 90 -15.16 1.97 -14.03
CA GLU A 90 -15.44 2.77 -12.83
C GLU A 90 -15.54 1.90 -11.58
N ARG A 91 -16.17 0.73 -11.70
CA ARG A 91 -16.30 -0.21 -10.59
C ARG A 91 -14.97 -0.85 -10.24
N LEU A 92 -14.12 -1.20 -11.21
CA LEU A 92 -12.78 -1.71 -10.96
C LEU A 92 -11.92 -0.66 -10.24
N GLU A 93 -11.96 0.60 -10.68
CA GLU A 93 -11.19 1.67 -10.05
C GLU A 93 -11.66 1.87 -8.59
N SER A 94 -12.96 2.08 -8.38
CA SER A 94 -13.50 2.42 -7.06
C SER A 94 -13.57 1.26 -6.07
N ARG A 95 -13.77 0.02 -6.53
CA ARG A 95 -13.99 -1.15 -5.65
C ARG A 95 -12.82 -2.10 -5.56
N VAL A 96 -11.82 -1.99 -6.45
CA VAL A 96 -10.65 -2.87 -6.46
C VAL A 96 -9.37 -2.07 -6.27
N VAL A 97 -9.13 -1.06 -7.09
CA VAL A 97 -7.89 -0.29 -7.05
C VAL A 97 -7.85 0.65 -5.84
N GLU A 98 -8.91 1.42 -5.59
CA GLU A 98 -8.94 2.40 -4.52
C GLU A 98 -8.76 1.79 -3.11
N PRO A 99 -9.41 0.65 -2.77
CA PRO A 99 -9.14 -0.03 -1.51
C PRO A 99 -7.67 -0.43 -1.35
N LEU A 100 -7.03 -0.95 -2.40
CA LEU A 100 -5.60 -1.32 -2.37
C LEU A 100 -4.71 -0.10 -2.20
N LYS A 101 -5.00 1.02 -2.87
CA LYS A 101 -4.28 2.29 -2.70
C LYS A 101 -4.37 2.81 -1.27
N SER A 102 -5.53 2.70 -0.62
CA SER A 102 -5.75 3.19 0.75
C SER A 102 -4.81 2.56 1.78
N TYR A 103 -4.40 1.30 1.56
CA TYR A 103 -3.42 0.62 2.40
C TYR A 103 -2.04 1.28 2.40
N GLY A 104 -1.66 2.02 1.36
CA GLY A 104 -0.41 2.78 1.35
C GLY A 104 -0.32 3.77 2.51
N GLY A 105 -1.42 4.42 2.88
CA GLY A 105 -1.49 5.31 4.04
C GLY A 105 -1.34 4.57 5.37
N ILE A 106 -2.01 3.43 5.51
CA ILE A 106 -1.94 2.57 6.71
C ILE A 106 -0.51 2.07 6.92
N ILE A 107 0.14 1.59 5.86
CA ILE A 107 1.51 1.09 5.90
C ILE A 107 2.49 2.20 6.26
N LYS A 108 2.31 3.39 5.71
CA LYS A 108 3.11 4.57 6.05
C LYS A 108 3.03 4.90 7.54
N LEU A 109 1.81 4.97 8.10
CA LEU A 109 1.60 5.20 9.53
C LEU A 109 2.28 4.11 10.38
N LYS A 110 2.08 2.83 10.03
CA LYS A 110 2.72 1.71 10.75
C LYS A 110 4.24 1.76 10.72
N ARG A 111 4.83 2.20 9.60
CA ARG A 111 6.27 2.39 9.48
C ARG A 111 6.77 3.55 10.35
N GLU A 112 6.03 4.66 10.39
CA GLU A 112 6.35 5.81 11.24
C GLU A 112 6.30 5.42 12.73
N ASP A 113 5.24 4.73 13.17
CA ASP A 113 5.12 4.21 14.53
C ASP A 113 6.30 3.30 14.89
N LEU A 114 6.61 2.34 14.01
CA LEU A 114 7.70 1.40 14.22
C LEU A 114 9.06 2.11 14.31
N LYS A 115 9.29 3.14 13.50
CA LYS A 115 10.49 3.98 13.56
C LYS A 115 10.60 4.72 14.89
N VAL A 116 9.49 5.26 15.41
CA VAL A 116 9.46 5.94 16.71
C VAL A 116 9.80 4.95 17.82
N THR A 117 9.14 3.78 17.85
CA THR A 117 9.41 2.72 18.84
C THR A 117 10.86 2.26 18.81
N LEU A 118 11.42 2.00 17.62
CA LEU A 118 12.82 1.60 17.46
C LEU A 118 13.80 2.68 17.93
N THR A 119 13.47 3.96 17.67
CA THR A 119 14.32 5.09 18.10
C THR A 119 14.33 5.25 19.61
N ALA A 120 13.16 5.16 20.26
CA ALA A 120 13.05 5.18 21.73
C ALA A 120 13.83 4.02 22.35
N ARG A 121 13.64 2.80 21.86
CA ARG A 121 14.35 1.61 22.34
C ARG A 121 15.87 1.72 22.17
N ASN A 122 16.34 2.25 21.04
CA ASN A 122 17.77 2.46 20.81
C ASN A 122 18.37 3.49 21.79
N ARG A 123 17.58 4.48 22.24
CA ARG A 123 18.02 5.44 23.28
C ARG A 123 18.11 4.75 24.63
N GLU A 124 17.09 3.99 25.04
CA GLU A 124 17.09 3.22 26.28
C GLU A 124 18.25 2.23 26.33
N ALA A 125 18.50 1.49 25.25
CA ALA A 125 19.62 0.54 25.18
C ALA A 125 20.98 1.22 25.37
N LYS A 126 21.17 2.42 24.80
CA LYS A 126 22.38 3.22 25.00
C LYS A 126 22.52 3.72 26.44
N GLN A 127 21.42 4.19 27.05
CA GLN A 127 21.40 4.64 28.45
C GLN A 127 21.70 3.49 29.42
N MET A 128 21.13 2.31 29.18
CA MET A 128 21.43 1.09 29.95
C MET A 128 22.89 0.66 29.82
N ALA A 129 23.45 0.64 28.60
CA ALA A 129 24.85 0.31 28.39
C ALA A 129 25.80 1.32 29.06
N GLN A 130 25.42 2.60 29.10
CA GLN A 130 26.18 3.64 29.80
C GLN A 130 26.09 3.48 31.31
N LEU A 131 24.92 3.16 31.86
CA LEU A 131 24.72 2.86 33.28
C LEU A 131 25.55 1.66 33.73
N GLU A 132 25.60 0.57 32.94
CA GLU A 132 26.45 -0.58 33.22
C GLU A 132 27.94 -0.24 33.23
N LYS A 133 28.41 0.60 32.29
CA LYS A 133 29.79 1.09 32.29
C LYS A 133 30.11 1.92 33.53
N THR A 134 29.21 2.81 33.95
CA THR A 134 29.39 3.62 35.17
C THR A 134 29.44 2.75 36.41
N ARG A 135 28.56 1.73 36.51
CA ARG A 135 28.57 0.73 37.58
C ARG A 135 29.90 -0.01 37.71
N GLN A 136 30.49 -0.41 36.58
CA GLN A 136 31.76 -1.14 36.58
C GLN A 136 32.96 -0.25 36.94
N ARG A 137 32.92 1.04 36.57
CA ARG A 137 34.01 1.99 36.85
C ARG A 137 33.99 2.54 38.28
N ASN A 138 32.82 2.93 38.78
CA ASN A 138 32.68 3.59 40.09
C ASN A 138 31.58 2.92 40.93
N PRO A 139 31.87 1.79 41.62
CA PRO A 139 30.88 1.08 42.44
C PRO A 139 30.40 1.86 43.68
N SER A 140 31.12 2.92 44.07
CA SER A 140 30.80 3.77 45.24
C SER A 140 29.72 4.83 44.96
N ASP A 141 29.43 5.17 43.70
CA ASP A 141 28.44 6.19 43.30
C ASP A 141 26.99 5.65 43.31
N ARG A 142 26.63 4.93 44.39
CA ARG A 142 25.33 4.24 44.52
C ARG A 142 24.13 5.16 44.35
N GLN A 143 24.22 6.41 44.81
CA GLN A 143 23.11 7.39 44.72
C GLN A 143 22.82 7.82 43.28
N ILE A 144 23.86 8.05 42.46
CA ILE A 144 23.71 8.45 41.06
C ILE A 144 23.20 7.26 40.23
N ILE A 145 23.74 6.06 40.50
CA ILE A 145 23.29 4.81 39.86
C ILE A 145 21.80 4.57 40.16
N SER A 146 21.37 4.76 41.41
CA SER A 146 19.97 4.54 41.83
C SER A 146 18.98 5.52 41.18
N GLN A 147 19.34 6.79 41.00
CA GLN A 147 18.46 7.77 40.35
C GLN A 147 18.24 7.45 38.86
N VAL A 148 19.29 7.00 38.15
CA VAL A 148 19.19 6.62 36.74
C VAL A 148 18.35 5.35 36.56
N GLU A 149 18.42 4.39 37.49
CA GLU A 149 17.56 3.21 37.46
C GLU A 149 16.07 3.53 37.65
N ILE A 150 15.74 4.48 38.52
CA ILE A 150 14.36 4.93 38.72
C ILE A 150 13.83 5.62 37.45
N PHE A 151 14.68 6.40 36.77
CA PHE A 151 14.33 7.05 35.52
C PHE A 151 14.12 6.05 34.37
N LEU A 152 14.93 4.99 34.30
CA LEU A 152 14.82 3.95 33.26
C LEU A 152 13.72 2.91 33.52
N ARG A 153 13.15 2.86 34.73
CA ARG A 153 12.01 1.98 35.08
C ARG A 153 10.64 2.63 34.89
N LYS A 154 10.58 3.94 34.61
CA LYS A 154 9.36 4.67 34.28
C LYS A 154 9.13 4.64 32.78
#